data_AF-A0AAU6KYV1-F1
#
_entry.id   AF-A0AAU6KYV1-F1
#
_cell.length_a   1.000
_cell.length_b   1.000
_cell.length_c   1.000
_cell.angle_alpha   90.00
_cell.angle_beta   90.00
_cell.angle_gamma   90.00
#
_symmetry.space_group_name_H-M   'P 1'
#
loop_
_entity.id
_entity.type
_entity.pdbx_description
1 polymer ?
#
loop_
_entity_poly.entity_id
_entity_poly.type
_entity_poly.pdbx_seq_one_letter_code
_entity_poly.pdbx_strand_id
1 'polypeptide(L)'
;MFRLGRLQWVMETSLLKTLAGKHRSTVTKMARKYKSTVETPEGPRTCLTVTVPRDRERKPLVARFGGIPLKRQRKAVLTDRRPVMASAKRNELIHRLIAECCEICEARTNLEVHHVRKLADLNRPGRRDKPDWVHLMAKRRRKTLVICRRCHEDIHAGRGTAPPRK
;
A
#
# COMPACT_ATOMS: atom_id res chain seq x y z
N MET A 1 22.88 -26.83 -4.24
CA MET A 1 23.10 -26.17 -5.56
C MET A 1 21.81 -25.47 -5.97
N PHE A 2 21.74 -24.13 -5.90
CA PHE A 2 20.52 -23.39 -6.26
C PHE A 2 20.27 -23.51 -7.76
N ARG A 3 19.17 -24.17 -8.16
CA ARG A 3 18.80 -24.34 -9.57
C ARG A 3 18.08 -23.08 -10.07
N LEU A 4 18.83 -22.06 -10.44
CA LEU A 4 18.27 -20.81 -11.01
C LEU A 4 17.35 -21.08 -12.22
N GLY A 5 17.59 -22.16 -12.97
CA GLY A 5 16.70 -22.59 -14.06
C GLY A 5 15.31 -23.03 -13.59
N ARG A 6 15.18 -23.69 -12.43
CA ARG A 6 13.86 -24.05 -11.86
C ARG A 6 13.10 -22.79 -11.45
N LEU A 7 13.79 -21.83 -10.84
CA LEU A 7 13.20 -20.55 -10.47
C LEU A 7 12.69 -19.80 -11.70
N GLN A 8 13.51 -19.71 -12.75
CA GLN A 8 13.12 -19.11 -14.02
C GLN A 8 11.84 -19.75 -14.58
N TRP A 9 11.82 -21.08 -14.67
CA TRP A 9 10.69 -21.82 -15.21
C TRP A 9 9.39 -21.56 -14.43
N VAL A 10 9.45 -21.57 -13.08
CA VAL A 10 8.29 -21.30 -12.23
C VAL A 10 7.78 -19.86 -12.45
N MET A 11 8.68 -18.89 -12.46
CA MET A 11 8.33 -17.47 -12.62
C MET A 11 7.74 -17.18 -14.01
N GLU A 12 8.37 -17.72 -15.07
CA GLU A 12 7.92 -17.56 -16.45
C GLU A 12 6.54 -18.18 -16.67
N THR A 13 6.33 -19.39 -16.12
CA THR A 13 5.05 -20.08 -16.21
C THR A 13 3.94 -19.32 -15.47
N SER A 14 4.23 -18.81 -14.28
CA SER A 14 3.28 -18.01 -13.49
C SER A 14 2.85 -16.73 -14.22
N LEU A 15 3.84 -15.99 -14.77
CA LEU A 15 3.60 -14.80 -15.57
C LEU A 15 2.74 -15.10 -16.82
N LEU A 16 3.08 -16.14 -17.57
CA LEU A 16 2.34 -16.46 -18.79
C LEU A 16 0.93 -16.97 -18.51
N LYS A 17 0.72 -17.73 -17.43
CA LYS A 17 -0.63 -18.16 -17.01
C LYS A 17 -1.51 -16.98 -16.59
N THR A 18 -0.95 -16.04 -15.83
CA THR A 18 -1.70 -14.83 -15.43
C THR A 18 -2.06 -13.96 -16.65
N LEU A 19 -1.15 -13.79 -17.60
CA LEU A 19 -1.44 -13.08 -18.86
C LEU A 19 -2.49 -13.82 -19.71
N ALA A 20 -2.37 -15.14 -19.82
CA ALA A 20 -3.32 -15.97 -20.57
C ALA A 20 -4.74 -15.84 -20.00
N GLY A 21 -4.90 -15.91 -18.67
CA GLY A 21 -6.17 -15.68 -17.99
C GLY A 21 -6.72 -14.27 -18.24
N LYS A 22 -5.89 -13.23 -18.11
CA LYS A 22 -6.29 -11.83 -18.34
C LYS A 22 -6.78 -11.58 -19.78
N HIS A 23 -6.12 -12.18 -20.76
CA HIS A 23 -6.42 -11.97 -22.18
C HIS A 23 -7.35 -13.03 -22.78
N ARG A 24 -7.95 -13.91 -21.96
CA ARG A 24 -8.78 -15.06 -22.41
C ARG A 24 -8.12 -15.84 -23.55
N SER A 25 -6.83 -16.13 -23.39
CA SER A 25 -5.98 -16.74 -24.42
C SER A 25 -5.21 -17.93 -23.86
N THR A 26 -4.38 -18.56 -24.69
CA THR A 26 -3.50 -19.66 -24.23
C THR A 26 -2.13 -19.14 -23.86
N VAL A 27 -1.45 -19.87 -22.97
CA VAL A 27 -0.05 -19.61 -22.57
C VAL A 27 0.84 -19.49 -23.80
N THR A 28 0.71 -20.40 -24.76
CA THR A 28 1.50 -20.42 -26.00
C THR A 28 1.28 -19.16 -26.85
N LYS A 29 0.04 -18.66 -26.96
CA LYS A 29 -0.26 -17.40 -27.67
C LYS A 29 0.39 -16.21 -26.98
N MET A 30 0.31 -16.12 -25.66
CA MET A 30 0.96 -15.04 -24.89
C MET A 30 2.48 -15.11 -24.97
N ALA A 31 3.06 -16.31 -24.88
CA ALA A 31 4.51 -16.51 -25.01
C ALA A 31 5.01 -16.04 -26.38
N ARG A 32 4.34 -16.45 -27.47
CA ARG A 32 4.69 -16.00 -28.83
C ARG A 32 4.52 -14.49 -29.00
N LYS A 33 3.42 -13.93 -28.50
CA LYS A 33 3.10 -12.50 -28.63
C LYS A 33 4.17 -11.60 -28.01
N TYR A 34 4.71 -12.00 -26.85
CA TYR A 34 5.66 -11.19 -26.10
C TYR A 34 7.11 -11.65 -26.26
N LYS A 35 7.37 -12.69 -27.06
CA LYS A 35 8.72 -13.20 -27.32
C LYS A 35 9.55 -12.11 -27.99
N SER A 36 10.72 -11.85 -27.42
CA SER A 36 11.70 -10.88 -27.92
C SER A 36 13.10 -11.42 -27.67
N THR A 37 14.07 -11.00 -28.46
CA THR A 37 15.49 -11.33 -28.26
C THR A 37 16.21 -10.07 -27.81
N VAL A 38 17.00 -10.19 -26.76
CA VAL A 38 17.82 -9.09 -26.25
C VAL A 38 19.28 -9.50 -26.31
N GLU A 39 20.10 -8.59 -26.84
CA GLU A 39 21.54 -8.70 -26.79
C GLU A 39 22.01 -8.49 -25.35
N THR A 40 22.65 -9.52 -24.81
CA THR A 40 23.38 -9.42 -23.54
C THR A 40 24.88 -9.46 -23.82
N PRO A 41 25.75 -8.99 -22.90
CA PRO A 41 27.20 -9.07 -23.10
C PRO A 41 27.75 -10.49 -23.38
N GLU A 42 26.95 -11.52 -23.14
CA GLU A 42 27.29 -12.92 -23.36
C GLU A 42 26.56 -13.55 -24.56
N GLY A 43 25.88 -12.73 -25.37
CA GLY A 43 25.13 -13.16 -26.55
C GLY A 43 23.61 -12.95 -26.45
N PRO A 44 22.88 -13.30 -27.52
CA PRO A 44 21.45 -13.11 -27.62
C PRO A 44 20.70 -14.03 -26.67
N ARG A 45 19.71 -13.49 -25.95
CA ARG A 45 18.82 -14.28 -25.09
C ARG A 45 17.36 -13.97 -25.39
N THR A 46 16.54 -15.03 -25.40
CA THR A 46 15.10 -14.90 -25.49
C THR A 46 14.52 -14.39 -24.17
N CYS A 47 13.59 -13.45 -24.26
CA CYS A 47 12.90 -12.85 -23.14
C CYS A 47 11.47 -12.44 -23.53
N LEU A 48 10.67 -12.07 -22.54
CA LEU A 48 9.32 -11.54 -22.73
C LEU A 48 9.34 -10.03 -22.54
N THR A 49 9.00 -9.26 -23.56
CA THR A 49 9.05 -7.78 -23.51
C THR A 49 7.74 -7.18 -24.00
N VAL A 50 7.29 -6.13 -23.30
CA VAL A 50 6.18 -5.27 -23.72
C VAL A 50 6.67 -3.84 -23.74
N THR A 51 6.51 -3.19 -24.89
CA THR A 51 6.78 -1.77 -25.06
C THR A 51 5.46 -1.04 -25.25
N VAL A 52 5.13 -0.14 -24.32
CA VAL A 52 3.95 0.73 -24.42
C VAL A 52 4.42 2.12 -24.83
N PRO A 53 4.04 2.61 -26.02
CA PRO A 53 4.38 3.96 -26.45
C PRO A 53 3.71 5.00 -25.54
N ARG A 54 4.34 6.16 -25.42
CA ARG A 54 3.82 7.34 -24.72
C ARG A 54 3.83 8.52 -25.69
N ASP A 55 3.06 9.56 -25.38
CA ASP A 55 3.00 10.78 -26.20
C ASP A 55 4.37 11.43 -26.44
N ARG A 56 4.40 12.21 -27.54
CA ARG A 56 5.49 12.63 -28.45
C ARG A 56 6.89 13.00 -27.92
N GLU A 57 7.21 12.85 -26.64
CA GLU A 57 8.55 13.15 -26.09
C GLU A 57 9.01 12.21 -24.96
N ARG A 58 8.13 11.34 -24.44
CA ARG A 58 8.47 10.49 -23.29
C ARG A 58 8.99 9.14 -23.75
N LYS A 59 10.07 8.68 -23.11
CA LYS A 59 10.60 7.32 -23.32
C LYS A 59 9.47 6.29 -23.13
N PRO A 60 9.34 5.31 -24.04
CA PRO A 60 8.29 4.29 -23.95
C PRO A 60 8.47 3.46 -22.67
N LEU A 61 7.36 2.96 -22.14
CA LEU A 61 7.41 2.04 -21.00
C LEU A 61 7.80 0.66 -21.51
N VAL A 62 8.97 0.18 -21.07
CA VAL A 62 9.43 -1.16 -21.39
C VAL A 62 9.34 -2.01 -20.13
N ALA A 63 8.46 -3.01 -20.16
CA ALA A 63 8.42 -4.07 -19.16
C ALA A 63 9.07 -5.32 -19.75
N ARG A 64 10.12 -5.81 -19.09
CA ARG A 64 10.88 -6.99 -19.55
C ARG A 64 10.97 -8.03 -18.45
N PHE A 65 10.69 -9.28 -18.82
CA PHE A 65 10.92 -10.46 -18.01
C PHE A 65 11.96 -11.35 -18.70
N GLY A 66 13.02 -11.72 -17.99
CA GLY A 66 14.17 -12.42 -18.54
C GLY A 66 15.21 -11.48 -19.15
N GLY A 67 16.07 -12.00 -20.03
CA GLY A 67 17.20 -11.24 -20.61
C GLY A 67 18.30 -10.90 -19.60
N ILE A 68 18.25 -11.49 -18.40
CA ILE A 68 19.28 -11.37 -17.37
C ILE A 68 20.05 -12.70 -17.33
N PRO A 69 21.40 -12.69 -17.42
CA PRO A 69 22.19 -13.90 -17.27
C PRO A 69 21.96 -14.53 -15.89
N LEU A 70 21.33 -15.71 -15.83
CA LEU A 70 21.15 -16.47 -14.59
C LEU A 70 22.43 -17.26 -14.24
N LYS A 71 23.54 -16.55 -14.13
CA LYS A 71 24.84 -17.09 -13.76
C LYS A 71 25.27 -16.53 -12.41
N ARG A 72 25.97 -17.37 -11.64
CA ARG A 72 26.53 -16.94 -10.35
C ARG A 72 27.74 -16.04 -10.61
N GLN A 73 27.66 -14.77 -10.23
CA GLN A 73 28.79 -13.85 -10.23
C GLN A 73 29.47 -13.88 -8.86
N ARG A 74 30.64 -14.52 -8.75
CA ARG A 74 31.36 -14.64 -7.47
C ARG A 74 31.97 -13.32 -6.97
N LYS A 75 32.33 -12.42 -7.89
CA LYS A 75 32.96 -11.13 -7.61
C LYS A 75 31.98 -9.95 -7.70
N ALA A 76 30.68 -10.21 -7.54
CA ALA A 76 29.68 -9.14 -7.59
C ALA A 76 29.85 -8.20 -6.40
N VAL A 77 29.98 -6.91 -6.66
CA VAL A 77 29.98 -5.88 -5.61
C VAL A 77 28.56 -5.77 -5.09
N LEU A 78 28.34 -6.18 -3.83
CA LEU A 78 27.06 -6.05 -3.16
C LEU A 78 26.89 -4.61 -2.69
N THR A 79 26.10 -3.82 -3.42
CA THR A 79 25.67 -2.49 -2.94
C THR A 79 24.48 -2.66 -2.02
N ASP A 80 24.72 -2.71 -0.70
CA ASP A 80 23.63 -2.66 0.29
C ASP A 80 22.98 -1.28 0.24
N ARG A 81 21.90 -1.19 -0.54
CA ARG A 81 21.06 -0.01 -0.54
C ARG A 81 20.35 0.03 0.81
N ARG A 82 20.63 1.07 1.61
CA ARG A 82 19.82 1.36 2.80
C ARG A 82 18.36 1.36 2.38
N PRO A 83 17.49 0.55 3.01
CA PRO A 83 16.09 0.53 2.65
C PRO A 83 15.55 1.94 2.76
N VAL A 84 14.85 2.40 1.72
CA VAL A 84 14.06 3.64 1.82
C VAL A 84 12.99 3.34 2.86
N MET A 85 13.23 3.79 4.09
CA MET A 85 12.25 3.71 5.16
C MET A 85 11.00 4.40 4.65
N ALA A 86 9.93 3.63 4.41
CA ALA A 86 8.67 4.17 3.95
C ALA A 86 8.27 5.31 4.89
N SER A 87 8.16 6.52 4.33
CA SER A 87 7.88 7.82 4.95
C SER A 87 7.28 7.81 6.37
N ALA A 88 7.76 8.74 7.21
CA ALA A 88 7.32 9.06 8.59
C ALA A 88 5.80 9.24 8.80
N LYS A 89 4.99 9.26 7.74
CA LYS A 89 3.52 9.35 7.79
C LYS A 89 2.81 8.19 8.50
N ARG A 90 3.49 7.12 8.90
CA ARG A 90 2.85 6.00 9.64
C ARG A 90 2.61 6.27 11.13
N ASN A 91 3.14 7.35 11.69
CA ASN A 91 3.09 7.64 13.13
C ASN A 91 2.00 8.66 13.53
N GLU A 92 0.88 8.72 12.80
CA GLU A 92 -0.19 9.71 13.04
C GLU A 92 -0.73 9.67 14.49
N LEU A 93 -0.91 8.49 15.09
CA LEU A 93 -1.37 8.39 16.48
C LEU A 93 -0.33 8.95 17.47
N ILE A 94 0.96 8.67 17.24
CA ILE A 94 2.05 9.16 18.10
C ILE A 94 2.10 10.68 18.05
N HIS A 95 2.03 11.28 16.85
CA HIS A 95 2.01 12.74 16.72
C HIS A 95 0.78 13.39 17.39
N ARG A 96 -0.38 12.72 17.37
CA ARG A 96 -1.59 13.22 18.07
C ARG A 96 -1.49 13.11 19.58
N LEU A 97 -0.82 12.08 20.11
CA LEU A 97 -0.53 11.97 21.54
C LEU A 97 0.48 13.04 21.98
N ILE A 98 1.54 13.27 21.19
CA ILE A 98 2.54 14.33 21.44
C ILE A 98 1.92 15.73 21.38
N ALA A 99 0.83 15.91 20.61
CA ALA A 99 0.12 17.19 20.58
C ALA A 99 -0.57 17.53 21.91
N GLU A 100 -0.70 16.56 22.84
CA GLU A 100 -1.23 16.73 24.19
C GLU A 100 -2.54 17.52 24.25
N CYS A 101 -3.44 17.25 23.30
CA CYS A 101 -4.68 18.00 23.15
C CYS A 101 -5.85 17.07 22.83
N CYS A 102 -6.97 17.28 23.52
CA CYS A 102 -8.23 16.59 23.26
C CYS A 102 -8.78 17.02 21.90
N GLU A 103 -9.03 16.07 21.00
CA GLU A 103 -9.51 16.35 19.64
C GLU A 103 -10.96 16.87 19.58
N ILE A 104 -11.69 16.89 20.70
CA ILE A 104 -13.08 17.38 20.80
C ILE A 104 -13.16 18.72 21.52
N CYS A 105 -12.60 18.81 22.73
CA CYS A 105 -12.76 19.98 23.60
C CYS A 105 -11.45 20.71 23.92
N GLU A 106 -10.35 20.34 23.27
CA GLU A 106 -9.03 20.98 23.37
C GLU A 106 -8.37 20.98 24.77
N ALA A 107 -8.99 20.30 25.74
CA ALA A 107 -8.39 20.07 27.04
C ALA A 107 -7.05 19.32 26.92
N ARG A 108 -6.07 19.70 27.74
CA ARG A 108 -4.72 19.11 27.76
C ARG A 108 -4.48 18.14 28.92
N THR A 109 -5.51 17.82 29.69
CA THR A 109 -5.41 17.00 30.90
C THR A 109 -6.06 15.63 30.70
N ASN A 110 -5.46 14.60 31.31
CA ASN A 110 -5.98 13.23 31.40
C ASN A 110 -6.46 12.69 30.04
N LEU A 111 -5.56 12.67 29.05
CA LEU A 111 -5.84 12.22 27.70
C LEU A 111 -5.79 10.69 27.60
N GLU A 112 -6.80 10.14 26.95
CA GLU A 112 -7.03 8.73 26.71
C GLU A 112 -7.31 8.51 25.22
N VAL A 113 -6.95 7.32 24.70
CA VAL A 113 -7.22 6.95 23.30
C VAL A 113 -8.53 6.19 23.25
N HIS A 114 -9.58 6.84 22.74
CA HIS A 114 -10.83 6.15 22.44
C HIS A 114 -10.70 5.34 21.15
N HIS A 115 -11.08 4.06 21.18
CA HIS A 115 -10.99 3.14 20.05
C HIS A 115 -12.33 2.50 19.71
N VAL A 116 -12.67 2.47 18.41
CA VAL A 116 -13.88 1.81 17.89
C VAL A 116 -13.51 0.59 17.06
N ARG A 117 -14.31 -0.48 17.16
CA ARG A 117 -14.07 -1.77 16.48
C ARG A 117 -13.99 -1.64 14.96
N LYS A 118 -14.98 -1.00 14.30
CA LYS A 118 -15.00 -0.78 12.85
C LYS A 118 -15.50 0.63 12.53
N LEU A 119 -14.94 1.25 11.48
CA LEU A 119 -15.41 2.54 10.98
C LEU A 119 -16.83 2.49 10.41
N ALA A 120 -17.25 1.33 9.88
CA ALA A 120 -18.62 1.14 9.40
C ALA A 120 -19.65 1.25 10.54
N ASP A 121 -19.25 0.92 11.78
CA ASP A 121 -20.13 0.95 12.94
C ASP A 121 -20.50 2.38 13.38
N LEU A 122 -19.82 3.40 12.84
CA LEU A 122 -20.11 4.82 13.02
C LEU A 122 -21.36 5.28 12.24
N ASN A 123 -21.72 4.57 11.17
CA ASN A 123 -22.86 4.90 10.30
C ASN A 123 -24.02 3.92 10.54
N ARG A 124 -24.52 3.82 11.77
CA ARG A 124 -25.71 3.00 12.04
C ARG A 124 -26.96 3.68 11.44
N PRO A 125 -27.71 2.99 10.56
CA PRO A 125 -28.98 3.50 10.07
C PRO A 125 -29.96 3.62 11.25
N GLY A 126 -30.55 4.81 11.46
CA GLY A 126 -31.58 5.03 12.48
C GLY A 126 -31.37 6.21 13.42
N ARG A 127 -30.15 6.76 13.56
CA ARG A 127 -29.97 8.07 14.24
C ARG A 127 -30.04 9.21 13.22
N ARG A 128 -30.98 10.14 13.41
CA ARG A 128 -31.09 11.36 12.60
C ARG A 128 -29.90 12.30 12.84
N ASP A 129 -29.44 12.42 14.09
CA ASP A 129 -28.29 13.24 14.46
C ASP A 129 -27.12 12.38 14.93
N LYS A 130 -25.98 12.51 14.25
CA LYS A 130 -24.73 11.87 14.64
C LYS A 130 -23.98 12.80 15.59
N PRO A 131 -23.47 12.30 16.74
CA PRO A 131 -22.69 13.14 17.65
C PRO A 131 -21.36 13.56 17.01
N ASP A 132 -20.81 14.70 17.44
CA ASP A 132 -19.64 15.34 16.81
C ASP A 132 -18.41 14.43 16.69
N TRP A 133 -18.17 13.58 17.71
CA TRP A 133 -17.07 12.63 17.68
C TRP A 133 -17.17 11.60 16.53
N VAL A 134 -18.39 11.24 16.11
CA VAL A 134 -18.66 10.35 14.98
C VAL A 134 -18.29 11.03 13.66
N HIS A 135 -18.66 12.31 13.52
CA HIS A 135 -18.28 13.12 12.36
C HIS A 135 -16.75 13.27 12.26
N LEU A 136 -16.10 13.53 13.38
CA LEU A 136 -14.65 13.68 13.46
C LEU A 136 -13.91 12.39 13.08
N MET A 137 -14.32 11.23 13.63
CA MET A 137 -13.75 9.92 13.24
C MET A 137 -13.98 9.59 11.76
N ALA A 138 -15.18 9.88 11.25
CA ALA A 138 -15.52 9.64 9.84
C ALA A 138 -14.67 10.50 8.88
N LYS A 139 -14.46 11.79 9.22
CA LYS A 139 -13.61 12.71 8.44
C LYS A 139 -12.16 12.24 8.42
N ARG A 140 -11.62 11.81 9.57
CA ARG A 140 -10.24 11.29 9.68
C ARG A 140 -10.05 9.91 9.06
N ARG A 141 -11.14 9.12 8.93
CA ARG A 141 -11.09 7.69 8.53
C ARG A 141 -10.14 6.88 9.44
N ARG A 142 -10.13 7.19 10.74
CA ARG A 142 -9.32 6.52 11.76
C ARG A 142 -10.20 5.98 12.89
N LYS A 143 -9.87 4.79 13.38
CA LYS A 143 -10.59 4.11 14.48
C LYS A 143 -10.23 4.64 15.86
N THR A 144 -9.32 5.60 15.95
CA THR A 144 -8.77 6.12 17.20
C THR A 144 -8.90 7.62 17.27
N LEU A 145 -9.20 8.13 18.46
CA LEU A 145 -9.38 9.54 18.74
C LEU A 145 -8.79 9.85 20.12
N VAL A 146 -7.94 10.86 20.21
CA VAL A 146 -7.30 11.28 21.48
C VAL A 146 -8.22 12.26 22.19
N ILE A 147 -8.71 11.93 23.39
CA ILE A 147 -9.68 12.74 24.14
C ILE A 147 -9.40 12.75 25.62
N CYS A 148 -9.85 13.76 26.33
CA CYS A 148 -9.83 13.75 27.80
C CYS A 148 -10.85 12.74 28.36
N ARG A 149 -10.60 12.29 29.60
CA ARG A 149 -11.48 11.37 30.33
C ARG A 149 -12.95 11.76 30.34
N ARG A 150 -13.28 13.05 30.53
CA ARG A 150 -14.67 13.53 30.50
C ARG A 150 -15.36 13.23 29.16
N CYS A 151 -14.70 13.56 28.05
CA CYS A 151 -15.22 13.26 26.71
C CYS A 151 -15.29 11.75 26.47
N HIS A 152 -14.36 10.97 27.03
CA HIS A 152 -14.40 9.52 26.92
C HIS A 152 -15.62 8.92 27.62
N GLU A 153 -15.92 9.37 28.83
CA GLU A 153 -17.11 8.99 29.59
C GLU A 153 -18.41 9.42 28.88
N ASP A 154 -18.45 10.62 28.29
CA ASP A 154 -19.62 11.10 27.53
C ASP A 154 -19.91 10.26 26.28
N ILE A 155 -18.87 9.80 25.58
CA ILE A 155 -19.01 8.91 24.43
C ILE A 155 -19.57 7.55 24.87
N HIS A 156 -19.06 6.97 25.95
CA HIS A 156 -19.57 5.69 26.49
C HIS A 156 -21.01 5.82 27.02
N ALA A 157 -21.36 6.95 27.62
CA ALA A 157 -22.70 7.24 28.09
C ALA A 157 -23.69 7.61 26.96
N GLY A 158 -23.22 7.72 25.71
CA GLY A 158 -24.05 8.07 24.56
C GLY A 158 -24.55 9.52 24.56
N ARG A 159 -23.94 10.40 25.36
CA ARG A 159 -24.24 11.83 25.39
C ARG A 159 -23.59 12.54 24.19
N GLY A 160 -24.26 13.56 23.68
CA GLY A 160 -23.65 14.46 22.70
C GLY A 160 -22.51 15.20 23.38
N THR A 161 -21.26 14.88 23.03
CA THR A 161 -20.10 15.63 23.49
C THR A 161 -20.29 17.08 23.06
N ALA A 162 -20.30 18.02 24.01
CA ALA A 162 -20.53 19.43 23.73
C ALA A 162 -19.62 19.93 22.59
N PRO A 163 -20.12 20.79 21.69
CA PRO A 163 -19.33 21.28 20.57
C PRO A 163 -18.12 22.08 21.08
N PRO A 164 -17.03 22.17 20.29
CA PRO A 164 -15.92 23.06 20.61
C PRO A 164 -16.46 24.49 20.73
N ARG A 165 -16.21 25.14 21.88
CA ARG A 165 -16.42 26.59 22.00
C ARG A 165 -15.39 27.25 21.07
N LYS A 166 -15.90 28.07 20.14
CA LYS A 166 -15.09 28.89 19.23
C LYS A 166 -14.14 29.80 20.00
#